data_AF-A0A2H1VPK9-F1
#
_entry.id   AF-A0A2H1VPK9-F1
#
_cell.length_a   1.000
_cell.length_b   1.000
_cell.length_c   1.000
_cell.angle_alpha   90.00
_cell.angle_beta   90.00
_cell.angle_gamma   90.00
#
_symmetry.space_group_name_H-M   'P 1'
#
loop_
_entity.id
_entity.type
_entity.pdbx_description
1 polymer ?
#
loop_
_entity_poly.entity_id
_entity_poly.type
_entity_poly.pdbx_seq_one_letter_code
_entity_poly.pdbx_strand_id
1 'polypeptide(L)'
;DEDGVNRIHASDRNTIKTLIVSLMLKSPEAIQRQFSDAVSIIGKCDFPENWPSLIPEMVEKFNTGDFHVINGVLRTAHSLFKRYRYEFKSQKLWEEIKHVLENFAKPLTDLFVATIDLTTKHADNPQALRVIYGSLVLICKVFYSLNYQDLPEFFEDNMPIWMPNLLNLLQVKVPCLETNDDDETPGVMEQLRTEICECAALYALKYEEEFAPHAPAFVTCVWTVLLATGPQAKYDALVSNALTFLAKIAEKNNYKSLFEDPATLSSICEKVVIPNMEFRESDMELFEDNPEEYVRRDIEGSDVDTRRRAACDLVRTLAQHYEDKMMNIFGQYVQLMLAKYGEMGAAAWRGKDAAMYLVTSLASRGSTQAAGVTRASPLVDLAQFAQTHVLPEL
;
A
#
# COMPACT_ATOMS: atom_id res chain seq x y z
N ASP A 1 -26.89 7.42 12.16
CA ASP A 1 -28.09 8.19 12.52
C ASP A 1 -29.34 7.50 12.04
N GLU A 2 -30.11 6.98 13.00
CA GLU A 2 -31.34 6.20 12.85
C GLU A 2 -32.61 7.04 12.67
N ASP A 3 -32.48 8.33 12.32
CA ASP A 3 -33.64 9.16 11.98
C ASP A 3 -33.73 9.31 10.45
N GLY A 4 -34.36 8.34 9.79
CA GLY A 4 -34.61 8.27 8.35
C GLY A 4 -35.50 9.38 7.76
N VAL A 5 -35.59 10.55 8.40
CA VAL A 5 -36.31 11.71 7.89
C VAL A 5 -35.36 12.53 7.03
N ASN A 6 -35.60 12.49 5.72
CA ASN A 6 -34.91 13.37 4.77
C ASN A 6 -35.13 14.84 5.15
N ARG A 7 -34.08 15.50 5.63
CA ARG A 7 -34.13 16.91 6.07
C ARG A 7 -34.12 17.91 4.91
N ILE A 8 -33.85 17.45 3.68
CA ILE A 8 -33.79 18.24 2.45
C ILE A 8 -34.98 17.86 1.56
N HIS A 9 -35.64 18.86 0.98
CA HIS A 9 -36.80 18.65 0.11
C HIS A 9 -36.46 17.79 -1.12
N ALA A 10 -37.39 16.94 -1.56
CA ALA A 10 -37.15 15.95 -2.61
C ALA A 10 -36.74 16.58 -3.95
N SER A 11 -37.31 17.74 -4.31
CA SER A 11 -36.91 18.49 -5.51
C SER A 11 -35.43 18.86 -5.47
N ASP A 12 -34.97 19.38 -4.35
CA ASP A 12 -33.62 19.93 -4.21
C ASP A 12 -32.60 18.80 -4.22
N ARG A 13 -32.91 17.68 -3.57
CA ARG A 13 -32.10 16.45 -3.63
C ARG A 13 -31.93 15.96 -5.07
N ASN A 14 -33.03 15.89 -5.83
CA ASN A 14 -32.98 15.46 -7.22
C ASN A 14 -32.17 16.43 -8.08
N THR A 15 -32.38 17.74 -7.91
CA THR A 15 -31.60 18.77 -8.61
C THR A 15 -30.11 18.68 -8.29
N ILE A 16 -29.73 18.49 -7.03
CA ILE A 16 -28.33 18.32 -6.62
C ILE A 16 -27.73 17.08 -7.30
N LYS A 17 -28.42 15.93 -7.25
CA LYS A 17 -27.96 14.67 -7.86
C LYS A 17 -27.72 14.83 -9.36
N THR A 18 -28.62 15.49 -10.08
CA THR A 18 -28.48 15.70 -11.53
C THR A 18 -27.34 16.67 -11.88
N LEU A 19 -27.07 17.66 -11.04
CA LEU A 19 -26.09 18.72 -11.36
C LEU A 19 -24.67 18.41 -10.86
N ILE A 20 -24.53 17.75 -9.71
CA ILE A 20 -23.26 17.63 -9.00
C ILE A 20 -22.18 16.94 -9.84
N VAL A 21 -22.54 15.87 -10.57
CA VAL A 21 -21.60 15.16 -11.45
C VAL A 21 -21.17 16.09 -12.59
N SER A 22 -22.09 16.80 -13.24
CA SER A 22 -21.74 17.72 -14.34
C SER A 22 -20.88 18.91 -13.87
N LEU A 23 -21.19 19.48 -12.70
CA LEU A 23 -20.44 20.59 -12.11
C LEU A 23 -19.02 20.16 -11.74
N MET A 24 -18.89 18.99 -11.13
CA MET A 24 -17.60 18.39 -10.79
C MET A 24 -16.68 18.23 -12.00
N LEU A 25 -17.22 17.78 -13.14
CA LEU A 25 -16.44 17.54 -14.37
C LEU A 25 -16.02 18.83 -15.09
N LYS A 26 -16.61 19.98 -14.75
CA LYS A 26 -16.26 21.29 -15.30
C LYS A 26 -15.39 22.12 -14.35
N SER A 27 -15.12 21.60 -13.16
CA SER A 27 -14.47 22.33 -12.08
C SER A 27 -12.96 22.07 -12.05
N PRO A 28 -12.15 23.05 -11.58
CA PRO A 28 -10.74 22.83 -11.28
C PRO A 28 -10.53 21.67 -10.29
N GLU A 29 -9.37 21.03 -10.34
CA GLU A 29 -9.08 19.80 -9.58
C GLU A 29 -9.37 19.92 -8.07
N ALA A 30 -9.03 21.05 -7.44
CA ALA A 30 -9.28 21.28 -6.02
C ALA A 30 -10.78 21.23 -5.68
N ILE A 31 -11.62 21.83 -6.53
CA ILE A 31 -13.08 21.85 -6.38
C ILE A 31 -13.66 20.48 -6.76
N GLN A 32 -13.10 19.83 -7.78
CA GLN A 32 -13.49 18.49 -8.18
C GLN A 32 -13.37 17.50 -7.02
N ARG A 33 -12.30 17.55 -6.23
CA ARG A 33 -12.13 16.71 -5.02
C ARG A 33 -13.25 16.94 -4.00
N GLN A 34 -13.61 18.20 -3.75
CA GLN A 34 -14.69 18.55 -2.81
C GLN A 34 -16.05 18.02 -3.30
N PHE A 35 -16.33 18.10 -4.60
CA PHE A 35 -17.53 17.51 -5.17
C PHE A 35 -17.52 15.98 -5.11
N SER A 36 -16.37 15.32 -5.36
CA SER A 36 -16.26 13.86 -5.20
C SER A 36 -16.56 13.41 -3.77
N ASP A 37 -16.09 14.15 -2.76
CA ASP A 37 -16.41 13.87 -1.36
C ASP A 37 -17.89 14.12 -1.06
N ALA A 38 -18.48 15.20 -1.59
CA ALA A 38 -19.91 15.45 -1.46
C ALA A 38 -20.77 14.34 -2.11
N VAL A 39 -20.37 13.84 -3.30
CA VAL A 39 -21.01 12.69 -3.95
C VAL A 39 -20.89 11.44 -3.08
N SER A 40 -19.74 11.19 -2.45
CA SER A 40 -19.56 10.06 -1.52
C SER A 40 -20.50 10.17 -0.32
N ILE A 41 -20.65 11.36 0.27
CA ILE A 41 -21.56 11.60 1.41
C ILE A 41 -23.02 11.34 1.01
N ILE A 42 -23.46 11.87 -0.14
CA ILE A 42 -24.82 11.63 -0.66
C ILE A 42 -24.99 10.13 -0.98
N GLY A 43 -23.97 9.52 -1.58
CA GLY A 43 -23.94 8.11 -1.94
C GLY A 43 -24.18 7.18 -0.74
N LYS A 44 -23.64 7.49 0.44
CA LYS A 44 -23.88 6.69 1.66
C LYS A 44 -25.36 6.51 2.01
N CYS A 45 -26.20 7.49 1.68
CA CYS A 45 -27.63 7.47 1.99
C CYS A 45 -28.46 6.99 0.80
N ASP A 46 -28.05 7.38 -0.41
CA ASP A 46 -28.93 7.34 -1.58
C ASP A 46 -28.51 6.31 -2.62
N PHE A 47 -27.25 5.88 -2.63
CA PHE A 47 -26.75 4.89 -3.57
C PHE A 47 -26.90 3.47 -2.98
N PRO A 48 -27.33 2.46 -3.76
CA PRO A 48 -27.73 2.53 -5.17
C PRO A 48 -29.22 2.85 -5.41
N GLU A 49 -30.11 2.51 -4.46
CA GLU A 49 -31.56 2.47 -4.67
C GLU A 49 -32.20 3.82 -5.02
N ASN A 50 -31.78 4.90 -4.35
CA ASN A 50 -32.33 6.24 -4.52
C ASN A 50 -31.49 7.11 -5.46
N TRP A 51 -30.47 6.55 -6.11
CA TRP A 51 -29.66 7.21 -7.13
C TRP A 51 -29.14 6.22 -8.19
N PRO A 52 -30.04 5.52 -8.90
CA PRO A 52 -29.65 4.45 -9.83
C PRO A 52 -28.91 4.95 -11.08
N SER A 53 -29.01 6.24 -11.42
CA SER A 53 -28.35 6.81 -12.60
C SER A 53 -26.86 7.09 -12.41
N LEU A 54 -26.34 7.07 -11.17
CA LEU A 54 -24.98 7.49 -10.86
C LEU A 54 -23.93 6.67 -11.62
N ILE A 55 -24.01 5.33 -11.56
CA ILE A 55 -23.04 4.45 -12.23
C ILE A 55 -23.13 4.56 -13.76
N PRO A 56 -24.33 4.47 -14.40
CA PRO A 56 -24.45 4.71 -15.84
C PRO A 56 -23.88 6.05 -16.30
N GLU A 57 -24.16 7.14 -15.57
CA GLU A 57 -23.62 8.48 -15.88
C GLU A 57 -22.10 8.51 -15.80
N MET A 58 -21.51 7.88 -14.79
CA MET A 58 -20.05 7.79 -14.63
C MET A 58 -19.41 6.99 -15.76
N VAL A 59 -19.95 5.83 -16.10
CA VAL A 59 -19.45 4.94 -17.16
C VAL A 59 -19.50 5.61 -18.53
N GLU A 60 -20.57 6.36 -18.83
CA GLU A 60 -20.69 7.12 -20.07
C GLU A 60 -19.49 8.06 -20.28
N LYS A 61 -18.98 8.66 -19.20
CA LYS A 61 -17.88 9.63 -19.28
C LYS A 61 -16.52 9.01 -19.57
N PHE A 62 -16.33 7.69 -19.38
CA PHE A 62 -15.10 7.01 -19.77
C PHE A 62 -14.84 7.07 -21.27
N ASN A 63 -15.90 7.18 -22.07
CA ASN A 63 -15.82 7.25 -23.54
C ASN A 63 -15.51 8.64 -24.09
N THR A 64 -15.29 9.65 -23.24
CA THR A 64 -15.08 11.04 -23.69
C THR A 64 -13.69 11.27 -24.28
N GLY A 65 -12.71 10.44 -23.94
CA GLY A 65 -11.30 10.67 -24.30
C GLY A 65 -10.64 11.86 -23.59
N ASP A 66 -11.37 12.57 -22.72
CA ASP A 66 -10.87 13.69 -21.95
C ASP A 66 -10.43 13.20 -20.55
N PHE A 67 -9.12 13.18 -20.32
CA PHE A 67 -8.56 12.73 -19.05
C PHE A 67 -8.92 13.62 -17.85
N HIS A 68 -9.26 14.89 -18.04
CA HIS A 68 -9.78 15.71 -16.94
C HIS A 68 -11.12 15.17 -16.45
N VAL A 69 -11.99 14.80 -17.39
CA VAL A 69 -13.31 14.20 -17.13
C VAL A 69 -13.16 12.79 -16.56
N ILE A 70 -12.36 11.94 -17.20
CA ILE A 70 -12.12 10.56 -16.77
C ILE A 70 -11.56 10.53 -15.34
N ASN A 71 -10.57 11.37 -15.04
CA ASN A 71 -9.99 11.43 -13.69
C ASN A 71 -10.98 11.95 -12.64
N GLY A 72 -11.86 12.88 -13.00
CA GLY A 72 -12.95 13.30 -12.11
C GLY A 72 -13.88 12.15 -11.74
N VAL A 73 -14.25 11.34 -12.72
CA VAL A 73 -15.07 10.14 -12.48
C VAL A 73 -14.34 9.11 -11.64
N LEU A 74 -13.08 8.80 -11.96
CA LEU A 74 -12.30 7.83 -11.19
C LEU A 74 -12.06 8.27 -9.73
N ARG A 75 -11.84 9.56 -9.46
CA ARG A 75 -11.77 10.10 -8.09
C ARG A 75 -13.07 9.93 -7.31
N THR A 76 -14.19 10.11 -8.00
CA THR A 76 -15.53 9.94 -7.42
C THR A 76 -15.81 8.46 -7.14
N ALA A 77 -15.49 7.59 -8.10
CA ALA A 77 -15.57 6.14 -7.93
C ALA A 77 -14.73 5.69 -6.73
N HIS A 78 -13.47 6.13 -6.65
CA HIS A 78 -12.61 5.83 -5.51
C HIS A 78 -13.22 6.33 -4.20
N SER A 79 -13.75 7.56 -4.16
CA SER A 79 -14.34 8.13 -2.94
C SER A 79 -15.62 7.41 -2.50
N LEU A 80 -16.38 6.85 -3.44
CA LEU A 80 -17.58 6.06 -3.17
C LEU A 80 -17.22 4.65 -2.70
N PHE A 81 -16.28 3.98 -3.37
CA PHE A 81 -15.97 2.57 -3.15
C PHE A 81 -14.90 2.33 -2.07
N LYS A 82 -14.10 3.34 -1.69
CA LYS A 82 -13.10 3.21 -0.60
C LYS A 82 -13.73 2.75 0.72
N ARG A 83 -15.02 3.00 0.93
CA ARG A 83 -15.75 2.54 2.12
C ARG A 83 -15.90 1.04 2.24
N TYR A 84 -15.87 0.33 1.11
CA TYR A 84 -15.88 -1.13 1.11
C TYR A 84 -14.65 -1.71 1.81
N ARG A 85 -13.59 -0.91 2.01
CA ARG A 85 -12.38 -1.35 2.71
C ARG A 85 -12.57 -1.46 4.23
N TYR A 86 -13.56 -0.80 4.80
CA TYR A 86 -13.74 -0.72 6.26
C TYR A 86 -15.18 -0.95 6.73
N GLU A 87 -16.17 -0.98 5.84
CA GLU A 87 -17.53 -1.35 6.20
C GLU A 87 -17.66 -2.86 6.48
N PHE A 88 -18.43 -3.20 7.52
CA PHE A 88 -18.73 -4.59 7.87
C PHE A 88 -19.64 -5.23 6.82
N LYS A 89 -19.42 -6.53 6.58
CA LYS A 89 -20.26 -7.33 5.68
C LYS A 89 -21.73 -7.27 6.11
N SER A 90 -22.58 -6.87 5.18
CA SER A 90 -24.04 -6.82 5.35
C SER A 90 -24.73 -7.11 4.02
N GLN A 91 -25.98 -7.58 4.06
CA GLN A 91 -26.75 -7.85 2.84
C GLN A 91 -26.85 -6.59 1.95
N LYS A 92 -27.10 -5.44 2.57
CA LYS A 92 -27.18 -4.15 1.88
C LYS A 92 -25.87 -3.79 1.16
N LEU A 93 -24.73 -3.97 1.83
CA LEU A 93 -23.42 -3.72 1.23
C LEU A 93 -23.16 -4.66 0.04
N TRP A 94 -23.53 -5.93 0.18
CA TRP A 94 -23.36 -6.92 -0.90
C TRP A 94 -24.22 -6.63 -2.12
N GLU A 95 -25.47 -6.23 -1.93
CA GLU A 95 -26.37 -5.82 -3.01
C GLU A 95 -25.83 -4.59 -3.75
N GLU A 96 -25.26 -3.62 -3.02
CA GLU A 96 -24.60 -2.47 -3.61
C GLU A 96 -23.34 -2.86 -4.40
N ILE A 97 -22.44 -3.65 -3.81
CA ILE A 97 -21.23 -4.12 -4.48
C ILE A 97 -21.59 -4.88 -5.75
N LYS A 98 -22.59 -5.77 -5.69
CA LYS A 98 -23.08 -6.51 -6.85
C LYS A 98 -23.58 -5.57 -7.95
N HIS A 99 -24.42 -4.60 -7.60
CA HIS A 99 -24.90 -3.59 -8.55
C HIS A 99 -23.75 -2.81 -9.22
N VAL A 100 -22.73 -2.43 -8.44
CA VAL A 100 -21.53 -1.77 -8.97
C VAL A 100 -20.76 -2.68 -9.92
N LEU A 101 -20.51 -3.93 -9.52
CA LEU A 101 -19.72 -4.87 -10.33
C LEU A 101 -20.38 -5.16 -11.68
N GLU A 102 -21.70 -5.40 -11.69
CA GLU A 102 -22.48 -5.67 -12.91
C GLU A 102 -22.42 -4.53 -13.93
N ASN A 103 -22.23 -3.28 -13.46
CA ASN A 103 -22.30 -2.09 -14.31
C ASN A 103 -20.95 -1.38 -14.52
N PHE A 104 -19.94 -1.62 -13.67
CA PHE A 104 -18.71 -0.84 -13.64
C PHE A 104 -17.44 -1.67 -13.85
N ALA A 105 -17.44 -2.97 -13.53
CA ALA A 105 -16.23 -3.79 -13.59
C ALA A 105 -15.67 -3.89 -15.02
N LYS A 106 -16.52 -4.22 -16.01
CA LYS A 106 -16.12 -4.27 -17.42
C LYS A 106 -15.65 -2.91 -17.96
N PRO A 107 -16.41 -1.81 -17.82
CA PRO A 107 -15.95 -0.50 -18.27
C PRO A 107 -14.62 -0.06 -17.64
N LEU A 108 -14.37 -0.38 -16.37
CA LEU A 108 -13.10 -0.09 -15.72
C LEU A 108 -11.95 -0.90 -16.32
N THR A 109 -12.16 -2.19 -16.62
CA THR A 109 -11.14 -3.04 -17.27
C THR A 109 -10.86 -2.58 -18.70
N ASP A 110 -11.90 -2.24 -19.47
CA ASP A 110 -11.72 -1.69 -20.83
C ASP A 110 -10.91 -0.38 -20.77
N LEU A 111 -11.23 0.51 -19.82
CA LEU A 111 -10.50 1.76 -19.60
C LEU A 111 -9.04 1.52 -19.18
N PHE A 112 -8.79 0.53 -18.31
CA PHE A 112 -7.44 0.16 -17.89
C PHE A 112 -6.57 -0.24 -19.08
N VAL A 113 -7.05 -1.15 -19.92
CA VAL A 113 -6.35 -1.60 -21.11
C VAL A 113 -6.12 -0.44 -22.09
N ALA A 114 -7.15 0.37 -22.35
CA ALA A 114 -7.03 1.53 -23.24
C ALA A 114 -6.02 2.57 -22.70
N THR A 115 -5.98 2.77 -21.39
CA THR A 115 -5.05 3.71 -20.74
C THR A 115 -3.60 3.21 -20.82
N ILE A 116 -3.37 1.90 -20.69
CA ILE A 116 -2.04 1.30 -20.89
C ILE A 116 -1.56 1.49 -22.34
N ASP A 117 -2.42 1.25 -23.32
CA ASP A 117 -2.09 1.47 -24.74
C ASP A 117 -1.67 2.92 -25.01
N LEU A 118 -2.27 3.88 -24.30
CA LEU A 118 -1.92 5.30 -24.40
C LEU A 118 -0.52 5.62 -23.87
N THR A 119 0.01 4.85 -22.92
CA THR A 119 1.41 5.04 -22.46
C THR A 119 2.41 4.86 -23.59
N THR A 120 2.14 3.94 -24.52
CA THR A 120 3.01 3.67 -25.67
C THR A 120 2.78 4.71 -26.76
N LYS A 121 1.52 5.09 -27.02
CA LYS A 121 1.17 6.09 -28.05
C LYS A 121 1.69 7.49 -27.73
N HIS A 122 1.82 7.82 -26.45
CA HIS A 122 2.29 9.12 -25.99
C HIS A 122 3.68 9.08 -25.35
N ALA A 123 4.51 8.08 -25.68
CA ALA A 123 5.84 7.88 -25.09
C ALA A 123 6.74 9.14 -25.16
N ASP A 124 6.59 9.96 -26.20
CA ASP A 124 7.38 11.19 -26.40
C ASP A 124 6.76 12.45 -25.78
N ASN A 125 5.66 12.34 -25.03
CA ASN A 125 4.96 13.48 -24.44
C ASN A 125 4.90 13.35 -22.90
N PRO A 126 5.86 13.95 -22.17
CA PRO A 126 5.93 13.87 -20.71
C PRO A 126 4.68 14.38 -19.99
N GLN A 127 4.05 15.46 -20.49
CA GLN A 127 2.83 16.01 -19.90
C GLN A 127 1.66 15.04 -20.04
N ALA A 128 1.49 14.43 -21.21
CA ALA A 128 0.46 13.41 -21.43
C ALA A 128 0.73 12.17 -20.57
N LEU A 129 1.96 11.69 -20.51
CA LEU A 129 2.33 10.54 -19.68
C LEU A 129 2.04 10.79 -18.20
N ARG A 130 2.32 11.98 -17.67
CA ARG A 130 2.00 12.31 -16.27
C ARG A 130 0.50 12.17 -15.99
N VAL A 131 -0.35 12.58 -16.92
CA VAL A 131 -1.81 12.46 -16.81
C VAL A 131 -2.25 11.00 -16.95
N ILE A 132 -1.73 10.27 -17.93
CA ILE A 132 -2.06 8.86 -18.20
C ILE A 132 -1.70 7.99 -16.98
N TYR A 133 -0.46 8.11 -16.48
CA TYR A 133 -0.02 7.38 -15.29
C TYR A 133 -0.80 7.80 -14.04
N GLY A 134 -1.17 9.08 -13.89
CA GLY A 134 -2.04 9.53 -12.81
C GLY A 134 -3.44 8.90 -12.88
N SER A 135 -3.91 8.58 -14.08
CA SER A 135 -5.19 7.88 -14.29
C SER A 135 -5.07 6.41 -13.90
N LEU A 136 -3.94 5.76 -14.23
CA LEU A 136 -3.65 4.39 -13.82
C LEU A 136 -3.59 4.24 -12.29
N VAL A 137 -3.07 5.25 -11.57
CA VAL A 137 -3.10 5.29 -10.08
C VAL A 137 -4.56 5.18 -9.59
N LEU A 138 -5.45 6.01 -10.13
CA LEU A 138 -6.85 6.02 -9.72
C LEU A 138 -7.58 4.72 -10.09
N ILE A 139 -7.25 4.13 -11.26
CA ILE A 139 -7.78 2.83 -11.67
C ILE A 139 -7.36 1.74 -10.68
N CYS A 140 -6.09 1.70 -10.26
CA CYS A 140 -5.61 0.73 -9.25
C CYS A 140 -6.33 0.92 -7.90
N LYS A 141 -6.54 2.16 -7.45
CA LYS A 141 -7.31 2.48 -6.23
C LYS A 141 -8.74 1.95 -6.28
N VAL A 142 -9.39 2.09 -7.43
CA VAL A 142 -10.76 1.60 -7.64
C VAL A 142 -10.75 0.07 -7.69
N PHE A 143 -9.85 -0.53 -8.47
CA PHE A 143 -9.67 -1.98 -8.56
C PHE A 143 -9.47 -2.61 -7.16
N TYR A 144 -8.56 -2.07 -6.35
CA TYR A 144 -8.35 -2.52 -4.97
C TYR A 144 -9.64 -2.52 -4.15
N SER A 145 -10.42 -1.43 -4.24
CA SER A 145 -11.65 -1.27 -3.44
C SER A 145 -12.73 -2.25 -3.86
N LEU A 146 -12.86 -2.54 -5.16
CA LEU A 146 -13.84 -3.48 -5.69
C LEU A 146 -13.48 -4.94 -5.39
N ASN A 147 -12.20 -5.24 -5.20
CA ASN A 147 -11.70 -6.58 -4.83
C ASN A 147 -11.47 -6.72 -3.32
N TYR A 148 -11.86 -5.74 -2.49
CA TYR A 148 -11.49 -5.78 -1.08
C TYR A 148 -12.31 -6.78 -0.26
N GLN A 149 -13.64 -6.79 -0.44
CA GLN A 149 -14.54 -7.60 0.38
C GLN A 149 -14.49 -9.09 0.04
N ASP A 150 -14.28 -9.36 -1.25
CA ASP A 150 -14.16 -10.68 -1.87
C ASP A 150 -13.57 -10.53 -3.28
N LEU A 151 -13.23 -11.64 -3.93
CA LEU A 151 -12.83 -11.68 -5.34
C LEU A 151 -14.07 -11.82 -6.22
N PRO A 152 -14.47 -10.79 -6.98
CA PRO A 152 -15.59 -10.90 -7.90
C PRO A 152 -15.25 -11.80 -9.08
N GLU A 153 -16.20 -12.65 -9.49
CA GLU A 153 -16.10 -13.56 -10.65
C GLU A 153 -15.54 -12.84 -11.90
N PHE A 154 -16.03 -11.62 -12.18
CA PHE A 154 -15.51 -10.84 -13.30
C PHE A 154 -14.00 -10.56 -13.19
N PHE A 155 -13.49 -10.19 -12.02
CA PHE A 155 -12.06 -9.90 -11.86
C PHE A 155 -11.23 -11.17 -11.81
N GLU A 156 -11.76 -12.28 -11.29
CA GLU A 156 -11.16 -13.62 -11.37
C GLU A 156 -10.95 -14.04 -12.84
N ASP A 157 -12.03 -14.04 -13.63
CA ASP A 157 -12.00 -14.38 -15.06
C ASP A 157 -11.05 -13.48 -15.87
N ASN A 158 -10.87 -12.23 -15.43
CA ASN A 158 -10.02 -11.24 -16.09
C ASN A 158 -8.65 -11.06 -15.42
N MET A 159 -8.26 -11.91 -14.46
CA MET A 159 -6.89 -11.92 -13.93
C MET A 159 -5.81 -12.06 -15.01
N PRO A 160 -5.99 -12.85 -16.08
CA PRO A 160 -5.05 -12.91 -17.20
C PRO A 160 -4.84 -11.56 -17.92
N ILE A 161 -5.76 -10.61 -17.76
CA ILE A 161 -5.61 -9.23 -18.26
C ILE A 161 -4.96 -8.36 -17.19
N TRP A 162 -5.46 -8.39 -15.95
CA TRP A 162 -5.00 -7.49 -14.88
C TRP A 162 -3.58 -7.79 -14.42
N MET A 163 -3.28 -9.05 -14.08
CA MET A 163 -2.02 -9.39 -13.40
C MET A 163 -0.77 -9.12 -14.27
N PRO A 164 -0.72 -9.49 -15.56
CA PRO A 164 0.43 -9.16 -16.41
C PRO A 164 0.61 -7.66 -16.63
N ASN A 165 -0.49 -6.91 -16.73
CA ASN A 165 -0.45 -5.46 -16.93
C ASN A 165 0.00 -4.73 -15.65
N LEU A 166 -0.50 -5.10 -14.48
CA LEU A 166 -0.04 -4.57 -13.20
C LEU A 166 1.46 -4.88 -12.98
N LEU A 167 1.89 -6.10 -13.32
CA LEU A 167 3.30 -6.47 -13.26
C LEU A 167 4.16 -5.61 -14.20
N ASN A 168 3.72 -5.38 -15.44
CA ASN A 168 4.42 -4.51 -16.39
C ASN A 168 4.54 -3.06 -15.87
N LEU A 169 3.46 -2.52 -15.29
CA LEU A 169 3.47 -1.16 -14.71
C LEU A 169 4.40 -1.05 -13.49
N LEU A 170 4.62 -2.14 -12.76
CA LEU A 170 5.58 -2.17 -11.67
C LEU A 170 7.04 -2.14 -12.18
N GLN A 171 7.30 -2.75 -13.34
CA GLN A 171 8.64 -2.88 -13.95
C GLN A 171 9.05 -1.70 -14.83
N VAL A 172 8.10 -1.06 -15.51
CA VAL A 172 8.38 -0.06 -16.53
C VAL A 172 9.16 1.12 -15.96
N LYS A 173 10.16 1.57 -16.71
CA LYS A 173 10.91 2.79 -16.43
C LYS A 173 10.46 3.89 -17.38
N VAL A 174 10.10 5.03 -16.82
CA VAL A 174 9.63 6.19 -17.57
C VAL A 174 10.46 7.40 -17.14
N PRO A 175 11.67 7.59 -17.70
CA PRO A 175 12.63 8.58 -17.19
C PRO A 175 12.09 10.01 -17.12
N CYS A 176 11.17 10.38 -18.02
CA CYS A 176 10.57 11.72 -18.03
C CYS A 176 9.57 11.98 -16.88
N LEU A 177 9.20 10.95 -16.11
CA LEU A 177 8.34 11.05 -14.94
C LEU A 177 9.10 10.88 -13.62
N GLU A 178 10.40 10.59 -13.66
CA GLU A 178 11.23 10.52 -12.46
C GLU A 178 11.36 11.91 -11.83
N THR A 179 11.13 12.00 -10.52
CA THR A 179 11.19 13.25 -9.76
C THR A 179 12.45 13.26 -8.90
N ASN A 180 13.48 13.94 -9.40
CA ASN A 180 14.79 14.01 -8.73
C ASN A 180 14.97 15.24 -7.84
N ASP A 181 14.09 16.23 -7.95
CA ASP A 181 14.25 17.54 -7.30
C ASP A 181 13.51 17.68 -5.97
N ASP A 182 12.64 16.71 -5.62
CA ASP A 182 11.85 16.68 -4.40
C ASP A 182 12.01 15.31 -3.75
N ASP A 183 12.55 15.25 -2.53
CA ASP A 183 12.80 14.02 -1.78
C ASP A 183 11.68 13.68 -0.78
N GLU A 184 10.67 14.54 -0.64
CA GLU A 184 9.54 14.37 0.27
C GLU A 184 8.28 13.90 -0.46
N THR A 185 7.96 14.49 -1.61
CA THR A 185 6.69 14.20 -2.30
C THR A 185 6.83 13.03 -3.29
N PRO A 186 6.01 11.97 -3.18
CA PRO A 186 6.02 10.89 -4.17
C PRO A 186 5.55 11.38 -5.55
N GLY A 187 6.36 11.10 -6.57
CA GLY A 187 5.98 11.25 -7.96
C GLY A 187 4.88 10.27 -8.39
N VAL A 188 4.39 10.43 -9.61
CA VAL A 188 3.28 9.62 -10.13
C VAL A 188 3.65 8.14 -10.28
N MET A 189 4.92 7.85 -10.57
CA MET A 189 5.43 6.48 -10.68
C MET A 189 5.48 5.80 -9.31
N GLU A 190 5.96 6.52 -8.29
CA GLU A 190 6.00 6.05 -6.91
C GLU A 190 4.58 5.77 -6.39
N GLN A 191 3.64 6.67 -6.65
CA GLN A 191 2.22 6.47 -6.32
C GLN A 191 1.65 5.23 -7.02
N LEU A 192 1.87 5.07 -8.33
CA LEU A 192 1.34 3.93 -9.07
C LEU A 192 1.88 2.60 -8.55
N ARG A 193 3.18 2.51 -8.34
CA ARG A 193 3.82 1.30 -7.82
C ARG A 193 3.34 0.97 -6.41
N THR A 194 3.08 1.99 -5.58
CA THR A 194 2.49 1.82 -4.24
C THR A 194 1.13 1.14 -4.33
N GLU A 195 0.22 1.66 -5.16
CA GLU A 195 -1.12 1.08 -5.35
C GLU A 195 -1.06 -0.34 -5.93
N ILE A 196 -0.10 -0.63 -6.82
CA ILE A 196 0.10 -1.98 -7.35
C ILE A 196 0.57 -2.94 -6.26
N CYS A 197 1.48 -2.52 -5.38
CA CYS A 197 1.90 -3.30 -4.23
C CYS A 197 0.72 -3.57 -3.27
N GLU A 198 -0.15 -2.58 -3.03
CA GLU A 198 -1.39 -2.79 -2.25
C GLU A 198 -2.29 -3.84 -2.90
N CYS A 199 -2.53 -3.76 -4.22
CA CYS A 199 -3.33 -4.73 -4.95
C CYS A 199 -2.72 -6.14 -4.86
N ALA A 200 -1.41 -6.27 -5.07
CA ALA A 200 -0.72 -7.55 -4.98
C ALA A 200 -0.76 -8.12 -3.55
N ALA A 201 -0.63 -7.28 -2.51
CA ALA A 201 -0.73 -7.69 -1.12
C ALA A 201 -2.13 -8.19 -0.76
N LEU A 202 -3.17 -7.53 -1.27
CA LEU A 202 -4.56 -7.97 -1.12
C LEU A 202 -4.79 -9.37 -1.71
N TYR A 203 -4.35 -9.58 -2.94
CA TYR A 203 -4.49 -10.87 -3.63
C TYR A 203 -3.67 -11.97 -2.94
N ALA A 204 -2.43 -11.69 -2.56
CA ALA A 204 -1.58 -12.61 -1.80
C ALA A 204 -2.21 -13.02 -0.45
N LEU A 205 -2.90 -12.09 0.20
CA LEU A 205 -3.51 -12.32 1.50
C LEU A 205 -4.81 -13.11 1.39
N LYS A 206 -5.73 -12.67 0.51
CA LYS A 206 -7.12 -13.13 0.47
C LYS A 206 -7.42 -14.16 -0.63
N TYR A 207 -6.70 -14.11 -1.76
CA TYR A 207 -7.00 -14.86 -2.99
C TYR A 207 -5.76 -15.65 -3.44
N GLU A 208 -5.18 -16.37 -2.48
CA GLU A 208 -3.87 -17.04 -2.64
C GLU A 208 -3.89 -18.08 -3.77
N GLU A 209 -4.99 -18.82 -3.90
CA GLU A 209 -5.14 -19.92 -4.86
C GLU A 209 -5.07 -19.38 -6.29
N GLU A 210 -5.85 -18.33 -6.57
CA GLU A 210 -5.95 -17.68 -7.87
C GLU A 210 -4.69 -16.86 -8.17
N PHE A 211 -4.07 -16.25 -7.16
CA PHE A 211 -2.86 -15.44 -7.31
C PHE A 211 -1.57 -16.26 -7.42
N ALA A 212 -1.56 -17.52 -6.99
CA ALA A 212 -0.36 -18.37 -6.95
C ALA A 212 0.45 -18.42 -8.26
N PRO A 213 -0.17 -18.51 -9.47
CA PRO A 213 0.58 -18.51 -10.73
C PRO A 213 1.34 -17.20 -11.01
N HIS A 214 0.91 -16.08 -10.43
CA HIS A 214 1.47 -14.74 -10.65
C HIS A 214 2.48 -14.34 -9.57
N ALA A 215 2.34 -14.88 -8.36
CA ALA A 215 3.13 -14.52 -7.18
C ALA A 215 4.66 -14.50 -7.42
N PRO A 216 5.31 -15.50 -8.06
CA PRO A 216 6.77 -15.49 -8.24
C PRO A 216 7.29 -14.29 -9.03
N ALA A 217 6.55 -13.86 -10.06
CA ALA A 217 6.92 -12.74 -10.90
C ALA A 217 6.78 -11.40 -10.14
N PHE A 218 5.71 -11.26 -9.35
CA PHE A 218 5.53 -10.10 -8.47
C PHE A 218 6.61 -10.03 -7.39
N VAL A 219 6.97 -11.15 -6.75
CA VAL A 219 8.06 -11.20 -5.76
C VAL A 219 9.37 -10.71 -6.38
N THR A 220 9.73 -11.24 -7.55
CA THR A 220 10.95 -10.83 -8.27
C THR A 220 10.95 -9.34 -8.64
N CYS A 221 9.78 -8.83 -9.06
CA CYS A 221 9.64 -7.43 -9.44
C CYS A 221 9.72 -6.50 -8.23
N VAL A 222 8.97 -6.79 -7.16
CA VAL A 222 9.00 -6.02 -5.91
C VAL A 222 10.40 -6.02 -5.31
N TRP A 223 11.10 -7.14 -5.37
CA TRP A 223 12.51 -7.24 -5.00
C TRP A 223 13.39 -6.24 -5.76
N THR A 224 13.23 -6.19 -7.08
CA THR A 224 13.96 -5.24 -7.94
C THR A 224 13.63 -3.79 -7.60
N VAL A 225 12.36 -3.49 -7.31
CA VAL A 225 11.92 -2.15 -6.88
C VAL A 225 12.59 -1.76 -5.56
N LEU A 226 12.59 -2.63 -4.55
CA LEU A 226 13.22 -2.36 -3.26
C LEU A 226 14.72 -2.09 -3.40
N LEU A 227 15.43 -2.86 -4.23
CA LEU A 227 16.86 -2.66 -4.48
C LEU A 227 17.19 -1.36 -5.23
N ALA A 228 16.25 -0.84 -6.02
CA ALA A 228 16.42 0.39 -6.79
C ALA A 228 15.95 1.65 -6.05
N THR A 229 15.38 1.49 -4.84
CA THR A 229 14.74 2.58 -4.11
C THR A 229 15.65 3.10 -3.00
N GLY A 230 15.84 4.43 -2.94
CA GLY A 230 16.68 5.07 -1.95
C GLY A 230 15.99 5.37 -0.61
N PRO A 231 16.69 6.01 0.34
CA PRO A 231 16.20 6.26 1.70
C PRO A 231 15.20 7.44 1.80
N GLN A 232 15.00 8.20 0.72
CA GLN A 232 14.22 9.45 0.70
C GLN A 232 12.74 9.25 1.07
N ALA A 233 12.16 10.20 1.80
CA ALA A 233 10.80 10.12 2.33
C ALA A 233 9.72 9.89 1.26
N LYS A 234 9.91 10.42 0.03
CA LYS A 234 9.01 10.20 -1.11
C LYS A 234 8.77 8.72 -1.44
N TYR A 235 9.68 7.83 -1.08
CA TYR A 235 9.55 6.40 -1.34
C TYR A 235 8.98 5.61 -0.16
N ASP A 236 8.66 6.24 0.97
CA ASP A 236 8.25 5.54 2.19
C ASP A 236 7.00 4.69 2.00
N ALA A 237 5.97 5.25 1.34
CA ALA A 237 4.74 4.51 1.06
C ALA A 237 4.97 3.31 0.13
N LEU A 238 5.81 3.49 -0.90
CA LEU A 238 6.16 2.43 -1.84
C LEU A 238 6.90 1.29 -1.14
N VAL A 239 7.96 1.63 -0.39
CA VAL A 239 8.78 0.65 0.32
C VAL A 239 7.97 -0.09 1.36
N SER A 240 7.14 0.62 2.14
CA SER A 240 6.30 0.00 3.17
C SER A 240 5.32 -1.00 2.55
N ASN A 241 4.61 -0.63 1.49
CA ASN A 241 3.67 -1.54 0.81
C ASN A 241 4.38 -2.70 0.09
N ALA A 242 5.55 -2.47 -0.48
CA ALA A 242 6.38 -3.51 -1.07
C ALA A 242 6.84 -4.55 -0.03
N LEU A 243 7.29 -4.11 1.15
CA LEU A 243 7.65 -4.97 2.28
C LEU A 243 6.44 -5.72 2.83
N THR A 244 5.30 -5.05 2.97
CA THR A 244 4.03 -5.68 3.38
C THR A 244 3.61 -6.77 2.41
N PHE A 245 3.71 -6.55 1.09
CA PHE A 245 3.47 -7.60 0.10
C PHE A 245 4.39 -8.81 0.31
N LEU A 246 5.71 -8.59 0.44
CA LEU A 246 6.66 -9.68 0.69
C LEU A 246 6.36 -10.43 1.99
N ALA A 247 5.96 -9.73 3.05
CA ALA A 247 5.54 -10.34 4.30
C ALA A 247 4.29 -11.23 4.09
N LYS A 248 3.29 -10.77 3.32
CA LYS A 248 2.09 -11.58 3.02
C LYS A 248 2.41 -12.83 2.21
N ILE A 249 3.34 -12.77 1.27
CA ILE A 249 3.81 -13.98 0.57
C ILE A 249 4.57 -14.90 1.54
N ALA A 250 5.49 -14.36 2.34
CA ALA A 250 6.31 -15.15 3.26
C ALA A 250 5.49 -15.81 4.39
N GLU A 251 4.30 -15.29 4.72
CA GLU A 251 3.37 -15.93 5.66
C GLU A 251 2.86 -17.29 5.14
N LYS A 252 2.76 -17.47 3.81
CA LYS A 252 2.13 -18.65 3.20
C LYS A 252 3.11 -19.79 2.94
N ASN A 253 2.72 -21.00 3.33
CA ASN A 253 3.54 -22.21 3.12
C ASN A 253 3.78 -22.53 1.63
N ASN A 254 2.82 -22.20 0.76
CA ASN A 254 2.91 -22.50 -0.68
C ASN A 254 4.01 -21.71 -1.40
N TYR A 255 4.48 -20.61 -0.80
CA TYR A 255 5.53 -19.77 -1.37
C TYR A 255 6.89 -19.95 -0.70
N LYS A 256 7.08 -20.98 0.14
CA LYS A 256 8.34 -21.25 0.85
C LYS A 256 9.55 -21.36 -0.07
N SER A 257 9.38 -21.94 -1.26
CA SER A 257 10.45 -22.08 -2.24
C SER A 257 10.99 -20.74 -2.76
N LEU A 258 10.21 -19.65 -2.63
CA LEU A 258 10.64 -18.30 -3.01
C LEU A 258 11.63 -17.67 -2.00
N PHE A 259 11.68 -18.19 -0.77
CA PHE A 259 12.50 -17.63 0.32
C PHE A 259 13.46 -18.63 0.98
N GLU A 260 13.39 -19.92 0.67
CA GLU A 260 14.17 -20.93 1.42
C GLU A 260 15.68 -20.92 1.13
N ASP A 261 16.07 -20.38 -0.03
CA ASP A 261 17.45 -20.25 -0.46
C ASP A 261 18.24 -19.32 0.49
N PRO A 262 19.32 -19.80 1.13
CA PRO A 262 20.11 -19.00 2.05
C PRO A 262 20.68 -17.71 1.44
N ALA A 263 21.04 -17.72 0.16
CA ALA A 263 21.55 -16.52 -0.51
C ALA A 263 20.45 -15.47 -0.67
N THR A 264 19.23 -15.91 -0.99
CA THR A 264 18.04 -15.07 -1.04
C THR A 264 17.73 -14.45 0.32
N LEU A 265 17.69 -15.24 1.40
CA LEU A 265 17.49 -14.71 2.76
C LEU A 265 18.58 -13.72 3.15
N SER A 266 19.85 -14.04 2.89
CA SER A 266 20.96 -13.14 3.19
C SER A 266 20.84 -11.81 2.44
N SER A 267 20.44 -11.86 1.16
CA SER A 267 20.21 -10.68 0.33
C SER A 267 19.04 -9.84 0.86
N ILE A 268 17.93 -10.47 1.28
CA ILE A 268 16.79 -9.82 1.97
C ILE A 268 17.27 -9.09 3.21
N CYS A 269 18.08 -9.74 4.03
CA CYS A 269 18.59 -9.15 5.27
C CYS A 269 19.46 -7.93 4.98
N GLU A 270 20.49 -8.10 4.15
CA GLU A 270 21.52 -7.09 3.92
C GLU A 270 21.03 -5.89 3.12
N LYS A 271 20.31 -6.14 2.02
CA LYS A 271 20.01 -5.09 1.03
C LYS A 271 18.64 -4.45 1.20
N VAL A 272 17.74 -5.10 1.94
CA VAL A 272 16.36 -4.65 2.08
C VAL A 272 16.00 -4.37 3.54
N VAL A 273 16.20 -5.33 4.44
CA VAL A 273 15.77 -5.16 5.84
C VAL A 273 16.62 -4.13 6.57
N ILE A 274 17.94 -4.30 6.62
CA ILE A 274 18.84 -3.44 7.41
C ILE A 274 18.72 -1.96 6.99
N PRO A 275 18.82 -1.61 5.69
CA PRO A 275 18.73 -0.21 5.27
C PRO A 275 17.39 0.47 5.59
N ASN A 276 16.31 -0.32 5.70
CA ASN A 276 14.97 0.19 6.01
C ASN A 276 14.64 0.15 7.51
N MET A 277 15.55 -0.35 8.35
CA MET A 277 15.43 -0.33 9.81
C MET A 277 16.29 0.76 10.47
N GLU A 278 17.36 1.22 9.80
CA GLU A 278 18.20 2.31 10.30
C GLU A 278 17.39 3.58 10.57
N PHE A 279 17.75 4.29 11.64
CA PHE A 279 17.15 5.57 12.00
C PHE A 279 17.62 6.65 11.03
N ARG A 280 16.72 7.18 10.20
CA ARG A 280 17.05 8.13 9.13
C ARG A 280 17.00 9.56 9.65
N GLU A 281 17.56 10.48 8.88
CA GLU A 281 17.50 11.90 9.21
C GLU A 281 16.06 12.43 9.23
N SER A 282 15.21 11.98 8.31
CA SER A 282 13.78 12.32 8.31
C SER A 282 13.05 11.82 9.57
N ASP A 283 13.51 10.70 10.15
CA ASP A 283 12.95 10.18 11.39
C ASP A 283 13.44 11.02 12.60
N MET A 284 14.67 11.56 12.54
CA MET A 284 15.20 12.52 13.52
C MET A 284 14.45 13.84 13.47
N GLU A 285 14.28 14.41 12.28
CA GLU A 285 13.52 15.65 12.09
C GLU A 285 12.10 15.51 12.64
N LEU A 286 11.41 14.40 12.36
CA LEU A 286 10.09 14.13 12.92
C LEU A 286 10.12 14.02 14.45
N PHE A 287 11.14 13.36 15.01
CA PHE A 287 11.31 13.23 16.46
C PHE A 287 11.56 14.59 17.14
N GLU A 288 12.34 15.47 16.53
CA GLU A 288 12.68 16.79 17.07
C GLU A 288 11.54 17.81 16.90
N ASP A 289 10.91 17.85 15.71
CA ASP A 289 9.90 18.85 15.37
C ASP A 289 8.49 18.46 15.82
N ASN A 290 8.16 17.17 15.81
CA ASN A 290 6.84 16.67 16.18
C ASN A 290 6.91 15.30 16.90
N PRO A 291 7.44 15.28 18.14
CA PRO A 291 7.65 14.05 18.91
C PRO A 291 6.37 13.25 19.15
N GLU A 292 5.21 13.92 19.27
CA GLU A 292 3.92 13.23 19.44
C GLU A 292 3.55 12.39 18.21
N GLU A 293 3.79 12.92 17.01
CA GLU A 293 3.57 12.18 15.77
C GLU A 293 4.58 11.06 15.58
N TYR A 294 5.85 11.28 15.96
CA TYR A 294 6.86 10.22 15.98
C TYR A 294 6.41 9.04 16.86
N VAL A 295 6.00 9.31 18.11
CA VAL A 295 5.54 8.28 19.06
C VAL A 295 4.31 7.55 18.50
N ARG A 296 3.33 8.28 17.96
CA ARG A 296 2.13 7.70 17.37
C ARG A 296 2.45 6.76 16.20
N ARG A 297 3.37 7.18 15.31
CA ARG A 297 3.70 6.42 14.09
C ARG A 297 4.56 5.19 14.39
N ASP A 298 5.65 5.37 15.14
CA ASP A 298 6.70 4.36 15.27
C ASP A 298 6.53 3.48 16.53
N ILE A 299 6.04 4.05 17.65
CA ILE A 299 5.99 3.36 18.96
C ILE A 299 4.61 2.76 19.24
N GLU A 300 3.55 3.55 19.12
CA GLU A 300 2.17 3.10 19.39
C GLU A 300 1.61 2.26 18.24
N GLY A 301 2.21 2.39 17.06
CA GLY A 301 1.80 1.72 15.84
C GLY A 301 0.52 2.34 15.27
N SER A 302 0.67 3.41 14.50
CA SER A 302 -0.44 4.05 13.78
C SER A 302 -0.96 3.20 12.60
N ASP A 303 -2.07 3.64 11.99
CA ASP A 303 -2.58 3.11 10.71
C ASP A 303 -1.67 3.43 9.50
N VAL A 304 -0.62 4.23 9.69
CA VAL A 304 0.38 4.55 8.66
C VAL A 304 1.61 3.67 8.87
N ASP A 305 1.83 2.74 7.94
CA ASP A 305 3.03 1.91 7.96
C ASP A 305 4.29 2.77 7.75
N THR A 306 5.29 2.59 8.63
CA THR A 306 6.65 3.11 8.44
C THR A 306 7.50 2.03 7.80
N ARG A 307 8.57 2.42 7.09
CA ARG A 307 9.53 1.45 6.51
C ARG A 307 10.08 0.50 7.56
N ARG A 308 10.42 1.07 8.71
CA ARG A 308 10.98 0.38 9.87
C ARG A 308 10.03 -0.69 10.40
N ARG A 309 8.73 -0.38 10.52
CA ARG A 309 7.71 -1.34 10.92
C ARG A 309 7.50 -2.43 9.87
N ALA A 310 7.35 -2.05 8.61
CA ALA A 310 7.14 -3.01 7.51
C ALA A 310 8.34 -3.97 7.35
N ALA A 311 9.57 -3.47 7.51
CA ALA A 311 10.78 -4.30 7.51
C ALA A 311 10.79 -5.28 8.71
N CYS A 312 10.37 -4.82 9.89
CA CYS A 312 10.27 -5.69 11.07
C CYS A 312 9.20 -6.76 10.95
N ASP A 313 8.05 -6.43 10.38
CA ASP A 313 6.99 -7.40 10.15
C ASP A 313 7.44 -8.45 9.14
N LEU A 314 8.18 -8.08 8.09
CA LEU A 314 8.82 -9.04 7.18
C LEU A 314 9.82 -9.96 7.92
N VAL A 315 10.69 -9.40 8.77
CA VAL A 315 11.63 -10.20 9.58
C VAL A 315 10.90 -11.17 10.50
N ARG A 316 9.87 -10.68 11.20
CA ARG A 316 9.08 -11.50 12.13
C ARG A 316 8.40 -12.64 11.39
N THR A 317 7.82 -12.37 10.23
CA THR A 317 7.19 -13.40 9.39
C THR A 317 8.21 -14.44 8.91
N LEU A 318 9.34 -14.01 8.36
CA LEU A 318 10.37 -14.94 7.90
C LEU A 318 10.95 -15.77 9.05
N ALA A 319 11.09 -15.19 10.24
CA ALA A 319 11.57 -15.88 11.43
C ALA A 319 10.59 -16.95 11.95
N GLN A 320 9.29 -16.88 11.61
CA GLN A 320 8.33 -17.95 11.96
C GLN A 320 8.60 -19.24 11.18
N HIS A 321 9.15 -19.15 9.97
CA HIS A 321 9.41 -20.30 9.09
C HIS A 321 10.88 -20.72 9.03
N TYR A 322 11.80 -19.78 9.24
CA TYR A 322 13.23 -19.96 9.04
C TYR A 322 14.06 -19.53 10.26
N GLU A 323 13.55 -19.76 11.48
CA GLU A 323 14.09 -19.25 12.74
C GLU A 323 15.62 -19.38 12.85
N ASP A 324 16.18 -20.59 12.75
CA ASP A 324 17.63 -20.83 12.90
C ASP A 324 18.46 -20.07 11.84
N LYS A 325 18.00 -20.06 10.58
CA LYS A 325 18.68 -19.36 9.48
C LYS A 325 18.66 -17.86 9.70
N MET A 326 17.50 -17.31 10.06
CA MET A 326 17.30 -15.89 10.33
C MET A 326 18.12 -15.42 11.52
N MET A 327 18.15 -16.20 12.61
CA MET A 327 18.97 -15.91 13.78
C MET A 327 20.46 -15.92 13.46
N ASN A 328 20.93 -16.87 12.64
CA ASN A 328 22.34 -16.91 12.24
C ASN A 328 22.71 -15.69 11.39
N ILE A 329 21.92 -15.40 10.35
CA ILE A 329 22.19 -14.27 9.44
C ILE A 329 22.14 -12.95 10.20
N PHE A 330 21.02 -12.65 10.88
CA PHE A 330 20.88 -11.38 11.59
C PHE A 330 21.77 -11.28 12.83
N GLY A 331 22.07 -12.40 13.49
CA GLY A 331 23.01 -12.42 14.61
C GLY A 331 24.40 -11.90 14.22
N GLN A 332 24.88 -12.24 13.02
CA GLN A 332 26.15 -11.71 12.49
C GLN A 332 26.10 -10.19 12.29
N TYR A 333 25.02 -9.66 11.71
CA TYR A 333 24.85 -8.22 11.53
C TYR A 333 24.67 -7.46 12.85
N VAL A 334 23.92 -8.01 13.81
CA VAL A 334 23.79 -7.46 15.16
C VAL A 334 25.15 -7.37 15.83
N GLN A 335 25.95 -8.44 15.78
CA GLN A 335 27.30 -8.44 16.34
C GLN A 335 28.19 -7.38 15.67
N LEU A 336 28.13 -7.25 14.34
CA LEU A 336 28.89 -6.25 13.60
C LEU A 336 28.51 -4.81 13.99
N MET A 337 27.21 -4.52 14.09
CA MET A 337 26.71 -3.21 14.49
C MET A 337 27.10 -2.86 15.93
N LEU A 338 26.96 -3.81 16.87
CA LEU A 338 27.32 -3.62 18.28
C LEU A 338 28.83 -3.52 18.50
N ALA A 339 29.64 -4.29 17.76
CA ALA A 339 31.10 -4.17 17.79
C ALA A 339 31.55 -2.79 17.32
N LYS A 340 30.98 -2.30 16.21
CA LYS A 340 31.24 -0.95 15.71
C LYS A 340 30.85 0.13 16.73
N TYR A 341 29.74 -0.06 17.46
CA TYR A 341 29.39 0.84 18.57
C TYR A 341 30.40 0.76 19.72
N GLY A 342 30.88 -0.43 20.08
CA GLY A 342 31.92 -0.59 21.09
C GLY A 342 33.23 0.14 20.75
N GLU A 343 33.57 0.20 19.46
CA GLU A 343 34.76 0.89 18.96
C GLU A 343 34.58 2.41 18.83
N MET A 344 33.44 2.86 18.30
CA MET A 344 33.20 4.26 17.92
C MET A 344 32.34 5.05 18.94
N GLY A 345 31.77 4.36 19.94
CA GLY A 345 30.85 4.94 20.91
C GLY A 345 29.65 5.62 20.25
N ALA A 346 29.29 6.79 20.78
CA ALA A 346 28.13 7.58 20.32
C ALA A 346 28.16 7.90 18.82
N ALA A 347 29.31 7.91 18.14
CA ALA A 347 29.36 8.16 16.70
C ALA A 347 28.70 7.05 15.85
N ALA A 348 28.50 5.85 16.41
CA ALA A 348 27.85 4.72 15.76
C ALA A 348 26.48 4.36 16.39
N TRP A 349 25.83 5.32 17.07
CA TRP A 349 24.58 5.10 17.80
C TRP A 349 23.44 4.56 16.91
N ARG A 350 23.34 5.01 15.65
CA ARG A 350 22.32 4.52 14.69
C ARG A 350 22.43 3.01 14.44
N GLY A 351 23.65 2.48 14.40
CA GLY A 351 23.87 1.04 14.26
C GLY A 351 23.44 0.27 15.52
N LYS A 352 23.69 0.83 16.71
CA LYS A 352 23.20 0.25 17.96
C LYS A 352 21.67 0.27 18.04
N ASP A 353 21.03 1.38 17.64
CA ASP A 353 19.57 1.49 17.55
C ASP A 353 18.98 0.43 16.62
N ALA A 354 19.49 0.32 15.38
CA ALA A 354 19.06 -0.70 14.43
C ALA A 354 19.27 -2.13 14.96
N ALA A 355 20.39 -2.40 15.64
CA ALA A 355 20.67 -3.70 16.26
C ALA A 355 19.68 -4.02 17.39
N MET A 356 19.36 -3.05 18.26
CA MET A 356 18.38 -3.22 19.32
C MET A 356 17.00 -3.50 18.74
N TYR A 357 16.59 -2.74 17.72
CA TYR A 357 15.32 -2.92 17.05
C TYR A 357 15.22 -4.30 16.38
N LEU A 358 16.29 -4.75 15.72
CA LEU A 358 16.36 -6.07 15.10
C LEU A 358 16.27 -7.22 16.11
N VAL A 359 16.98 -7.13 17.23
CA VAL A 359 16.94 -8.14 18.29
C VAL A 359 15.53 -8.24 18.87
N THR A 360 14.86 -7.12 19.14
CA THR A 360 13.48 -7.15 19.66
C THR A 360 12.50 -7.76 18.66
N SER A 361 12.64 -7.45 17.37
CA SER A 361 11.83 -8.03 16.28
C SER A 361 12.05 -9.53 16.10
N LEU A 362 13.31 -9.99 16.18
CA LEU A 362 13.67 -11.40 16.08
C LEU A 362 13.32 -12.20 17.32
N ALA A 363 13.36 -11.59 18.51
CA ALA A 363 13.06 -12.29 19.75
C ALA A 363 11.56 -12.46 19.96
N SER A 364 10.71 -11.52 19.53
CA SER A 364 9.26 -11.63 19.71
C SER A 364 8.64 -12.79 18.90
N ARG A 365 7.92 -13.70 19.59
CA ARG A 365 7.20 -14.86 18.99
C ARG A 365 5.69 -14.79 19.16
N GLY A 366 5.22 -13.82 19.92
CA GLY A 366 3.80 -13.56 20.12
C GLY A 366 3.62 -12.41 21.07
N SER A 367 2.72 -11.50 20.73
CA SER A 367 2.39 -10.35 21.55
C SER A 367 0.88 -10.14 21.58
N THR A 368 0.42 -9.45 22.61
CA THR A 368 -0.92 -8.86 22.66
C THR A 368 -0.78 -7.43 23.15
N GLN A 369 -1.71 -6.54 22.79
CA GLN A 369 -1.69 -5.17 23.30
C GLN A 369 -1.75 -5.12 24.83
N ALA A 370 -2.55 -6.02 25.45
CA ALA A 370 -2.75 -6.02 26.90
C ALA A 370 -1.55 -6.58 27.69
N ALA A 371 -0.86 -7.60 27.17
CA ALA A 371 0.19 -8.32 27.89
C ALA A 371 1.61 -8.09 27.34
N GLY A 372 1.77 -7.25 26.31
CA GLY A 372 3.05 -7.08 25.61
C GLY A 372 3.53 -8.38 24.96
N VAL A 373 4.84 -8.60 24.92
CA VAL A 373 5.44 -9.84 24.41
C VAL A 373 5.13 -10.99 25.37
N THR A 374 4.40 -11.99 24.88
CA THR A 374 3.96 -13.17 25.64
C THR A 374 4.88 -14.36 25.46
N ARG A 375 5.60 -14.42 24.33
CA ARG A 375 6.58 -15.46 24.02
C ARG A 375 7.79 -14.84 23.33
N ALA A 376 8.98 -15.23 23.78
CA ALA A 376 10.25 -14.86 23.17
C ALA A 376 10.96 -16.11 22.61
N SER A 377 11.82 -15.91 21.60
CA SER A 377 12.66 -16.97 21.06
C SER A 377 13.70 -17.42 22.10
N PRO A 378 13.91 -18.73 22.29
CA PRO A 378 14.96 -19.23 23.19
C PRO A 378 16.37 -19.02 22.62
N LEU A 379 16.49 -18.64 21.34
CA LEU A 379 17.78 -18.41 20.68
C LEU A 379 18.41 -17.07 21.04
N VAL A 380 17.69 -16.21 21.76
CA VAL A 380 18.16 -14.90 22.20
C VAL A 380 18.04 -14.81 23.72
N ASP A 381 19.17 -14.70 24.42
CA ASP A 381 19.18 -14.38 25.84
C ASP A 381 18.91 -12.87 26.02
N LEU A 382 17.62 -12.53 26.13
CA LEU A 382 17.17 -11.15 26.31
C LEU A 382 17.66 -10.53 27.63
N ALA A 383 17.85 -11.34 28.68
CA ALA A 383 18.31 -10.84 29.96
C ALA A 383 19.79 -10.42 29.88
N GLN A 384 20.63 -11.28 29.30
CA GLN A 384 22.03 -10.95 29.04
C GLN A 384 22.17 -9.79 28.06
N PHE A 385 21.36 -9.77 26.99
CA PHE A 385 21.36 -8.69 26.01
C PHE A 385 21.01 -7.35 26.66
N ALA A 386 19.95 -7.30 27.47
CA ALA A 386 19.55 -6.11 28.20
C ALA A 386 20.64 -5.66 29.18
N GLN A 387 21.25 -6.60 29.92
CA GLN A 387 22.31 -6.29 30.86
C GLN A 387 23.56 -5.71 30.19
N THR A 388 23.89 -6.19 28.99
CA THR A 388 25.13 -5.82 28.29
C THR A 388 24.96 -4.55 27.45
N HIS A 389 23.80 -4.37 26.80
CA HIS A 389 23.64 -3.34 25.77
C HIS A 389 22.60 -2.27 26.10
N VAL A 390 21.65 -2.54 27.01
CA VAL A 390 20.57 -1.60 27.35
C VAL A 390 20.82 -0.91 28.68
N LEU A 391 21.04 -1.67 29.76
CA LEU A 391 21.25 -1.11 31.11
C LEU A 391 22.38 -0.07 31.19
N PRO A 392 23.52 -0.19 30.48
CA PRO A 392 24.57 0.83 30.54
C PRO A 392 24.20 2.20 29.95
N GLU A 393 23.08 2.30 29.21
CA GLU A 393 22.60 3.53 28.56
C GLU A 393 21.47 4.23 29.35
N LEU A 394 20.99 3.61 30.44
CA LEU A 394 20.01 4.17 31.37
C LEU A 394 20.72 4.91 32.51
#